data_AF-A0A9D6LZY0-F1
#
_entry.id   AF-A0A9D6LZY0-F1
#
_cell.length_a   1.000
_cell.length_b   1.000
_cell.length_c   1.000
_cell.angle_alpha   90.00
_cell.angle_beta   90.00
_cell.angle_gamma   90.00
#
_symmetry.space_group_name_H-M   'P 1'
#
loop_
_entity.id
_entity.type
_entity.pdbx_description
1 polymer ?
#
loop_
_entity_poly.entity_id
_entity_poly.type
_entity_poly.pdbx_seq_one_letter_code
_entity_poly.pdbx_strand_id
1 'polypeptide(L)' 'MPKRFFKAFDSGPLAGQEYPEDRFHAAAQAYYRQMGWDENGVPTREKLKELGIEWAGKQ' A
#
# COMPACT_ATOMS: atom_id res chain seq x y z
N MET A 1 -7.19 -0.88 -5.97
CA MET A 1 -6.91 -2.24 -6.50
C MET A 1 -8.23 -2.89 -6.92
N PRO A 2 -8.32 -3.57 -8.08
CA PRO A 2 -9.57 -4.23 -8.50
C PRO A 2 -10.01 -5.33 -7.52
N LYS A 3 -11.31 -5.40 -7.22
CA LYS A 3 -11.86 -6.40 -6.27
C LYS A 3 -11.62 -7.86 -6.68
N ARG A 4 -11.32 -8.12 -7.97
CA ARG A 4 -11.02 -9.48 -8.48
C ARG A 4 -9.79 -10.10 -7.81
N PHE A 5 -8.81 -9.29 -7.39
CA PHE A 5 -7.59 -9.80 -6.74
C PHE A 5 -7.82 -10.40 -5.36
N PHE A 6 -8.94 -10.09 -4.72
CA PHE A 6 -9.29 -10.58 -3.39
C PHE A 6 -10.29 -11.75 -3.42
N LYS A 7 -10.66 -12.22 -4.62
CA LYS A 7 -11.53 -13.38 -4.79
C LYS A 7 -10.72 -14.60 -5.21
N ALA A 8 -11.10 -15.76 -4.71
CA ALA A 8 -10.47 -17.02 -5.10
C ALA A 8 -10.61 -17.27 -6.60
N PHE A 9 -9.65 -18.04 -7.14
CA PHE A 9 -9.81 -18.67 -8.43
C PHE A 9 -10.77 -19.87 -8.31
N ASP A 10 -11.53 -20.11 -9.38
CA ASP A 10 -12.49 -21.23 -9.43
C ASP A 10 -11.80 -22.58 -9.71
N SER A 11 -10.56 -22.57 -10.22
CA SER A 11 -9.81 -23.77 -10.58
C SER A 11 -8.28 -23.54 -10.58
N GLY A 12 -7.52 -24.63 -10.59
CA GLY A 12 -6.06 -24.61 -10.58
C GLY A 12 -5.43 -24.70 -9.18
N PRO A 13 -4.08 -24.59 -9.07
CA PRO A 13 -3.36 -24.83 -7.81
C PRO A 13 -3.71 -23.87 -6.66
N LEU A 14 -4.27 -22.70 -6.97
CA LEU A 14 -4.68 -21.67 -6.01
C LEU A 14 -6.22 -21.57 -5.89
N ALA A 15 -6.96 -22.58 -6.37
CA ALA A 15 -8.41 -22.59 -6.28
C ALA A 15 -8.87 -22.55 -4.82
N GLY A 16 -9.90 -21.75 -4.54
CA GLY A 16 -10.45 -21.57 -3.19
C GLY A 16 -9.56 -20.77 -2.22
N GLN A 17 -8.36 -20.36 -2.63
CA GLN A 17 -7.50 -19.52 -1.80
C GLN A 17 -7.80 -18.04 -2.02
N GLU A 18 -8.37 -17.39 -1.02
CA GLU A 18 -8.61 -15.94 -1.01
C GLU A 18 -7.50 -15.21 -0.27
N TYR A 19 -7.12 -14.05 -0.78
CA TYR A 19 -6.32 -13.09 -0.04
C TYR A 19 -7.24 -11.99 0.51
N PRO A 20 -7.39 -11.89 1.84
CA PRO A 20 -8.29 -10.90 2.43
C PRO A 20 -7.86 -9.46 2.12
N GLU A 21 -8.82 -8.62 1.72
CA GLU A 21 -8.59 -7.22 1.37
C GLU A 21 -8.06 -6.40 2.58
N ASP A 22 -8.53 -6.69 3.79
CA ASP A 22 -8.06 -6.06 5.02
C ASP A 22 -6.57 -6.33 5.29
N ARG A 23 -6.10 -7.56 5.04
CA ARG A 23 -4.68 -7.90 5.14
C ARG A 23 -3.82 -7.15 4.13
N PHE A 24 -4.33 -6.96 2.92
CA PHE A 24 -3.66 -6.12 1.92
C PHE A 24 -3.47 -4.69 2.42
N HIS A 25 -4.56 -4.07 2.90
CA HIS A 25 -4.51 -2.69 3.41
C HIS A 25 -3.59 -2.57 4.62
N ALA A 26 -3.61 -3.53 5.54
CA ALA A 26 -2.71 -3.55 6.69
C ALA A 26 -1.22 -3.63 6.27
N ALA A 27 -0.91 -4.45 5.27
CA ALA A 27 0.45 -4.55 4.73
C ALA A 27 0.87 -3.26 4.02
N ALA A 28 -0.02 -2.63 3.26
CA ALA A 28 0.23 -1.33 2.62
C ALA A 28 0.52 -0.25 3.66
N GLN A 29 -0.25 -0.19 4.75
CA GLN A 29 -0.02 0.75 5.85
C GLN A 29 1.33 0.53 6.55
N ALA A 30 1.72 -0.74 6.75
CA ALA A 30 3.04 -1.05 7.29
C ALA A 30 4.17 -0.56 6.36
N TYR A 31 4.00 -0.75 5.06
CA TYR A 31 4.94 -0.27 4.06
C TYR A 31 5.05 1.27 4.06
N TYR A 32 3.93 1.98 4.12
CA TYR A 32 3.91 3.45 4.21
C TYR A 32 4.69 3.96 5.43
N ARG A 33 4.45 3.37 6.61
CA ARG A 33 5.20 3.73 7.83
C ARG A 33 6.70 3.52 7.66
N GLN A 34 7.12 2.39 7.08
CA GLN A 34 8.53 2.10 6.85
C GLN A 34 9.17 3.11 5.88
N MET A 35 8.42 3.57 4.89
CA MET A 35 8.88 4.56 3.91
C MET A 35 8.77 6.01 4.40
N GLY A 36 8.27 6.25 5.62
CA GLY A 36 8.04 7.59 6.15
C GLY A 36 6.89 8.32 5.44
N TRP A 37 5.88 7.57 5.00
CA TRP A 37 4.66 8.07 4.37
C TRP A 37 3.51 8.05 5.39
N ASP A 38 2.52 8.90 5.16
CA ASP A 38 1.29 8.93 5.94
C ASP A 38 0.32 7.81 5.56
N GLU A 39 -0.81 7.73 6.26
CA GLU A 39 -1.84 6.70 6.04
C GLU A 39 -2.50 6.79 4.65
N ASN A 40 -2.37 7.93 3.96
CA ASN A 40 -2.88 8.14 2.62
C ASN A 40 -1.85 7.77 1.54
N GLY A 41 -0.67 7.27 1.94
CA GLY A 41 0.42 6.95 1.02
C GLY A 41 1.17 8.18 0.50
N VAL A 42 1.12 9.30 1.22
CA VAL A 42 1.83 10.53 0.87
C VAL A 42 3.11 10.62 1.70
N PRO A 43 4.29 10.83 1.06
CA PRO A 43 5.53 11.05 1.80
C PRO A 43 5.41 12.23 2.77
N THR A 44 5.86 12.03 4.01
CA THR A 44 5.87 13.12 5.00
C THR A 44 6.87 14.22 4.60
N ARG A 45 6.65 15.43 5.11
CA ARG A 45 7.58 16.55 4.88
C ARG A 45 9.01 16.24 5.33
N GLU A 46 9.15 15.50 6.43
CA GLU A 46 10.46 15.03 6.91
C GLU A 46 11.14 14.13 5.87
N LYS A 47 10.42 13.13 5.34
CA LYS A 47 10.94 12.26 4.28
C LYS A 47 11.28 13.04 3.01
N LEU A 48 10.46 14.02 2.61
CA LEU A 48 10.74 14.86 1.44
C LEU A 48 12.00 15.71 1.62
N LYS A 49 12.23 16.22 2.83
CA LYS A 49 13.44 16.96 3.20
C LYS A 49 14.69 16.08 3.22
N GLU A 50 14.59 14.88 3.79
CA GLU A 50 15.67 13.87 3.76
C GLU A 50 16.10 13.55 2.31
N LEU A 51 15.14 13.49 1.39
CA LEU A 51 15.37 13.21 -0.03
C LEU A 51 15.72 14.45 -0.87
N GLY A 52 15.72 15.66 -0.30
CA GLY A 52 16.03 16.90 -1.03
C GLY A 52 14.99 17.32 -2.09
N ILE A 53 13.75 16.80 -1.98
CA ILE A 53 12.66 17.03 -2.95
C ILE A 53 11.46 17.72 -2.29
N GLU A 54 11.73 18.65 -1.37
CA GLU A 54 10.70 19.41 -0.64
C GLU A 54 9.72 20.15 -1.56
N TRP A 55 10.16 20.51 -2.77
CA TRP A 55 9.33 21.15 -3.80
C TRP A 55 8.17 20.27 -4.29
N ALA A 56 8.24 18.94 -4.10
CA ALA A 56 7.21 17.99 -4.52
C ALA A 56 6.08 17.82 -3.48
N GLY A 57 6.23 18.41 -2.29
CA GLY A 57 5.18 18.41 -1.26
C GLY A 57 3.94 19.17 -1.72
N LYS A 58 2.76 18.78 -1.21
CA LYS A 58 1.53 19.57 -1.40
C LYS A 58 1.72 20.95 -0.77
N GLN A 59 1.41 22.01 -1.53
CA GLN A 59 1.32 23.38 -1.04
C GLN A 59 0.18 23.53 -0.04
#